data_AF-A0A6L5G6J0-F1
#
_entry.id   AF-A0A6L5G6J0-F1
#
_cell.length_a   1.000
_cell.length_b   1.000
_cell.length_c   1.000
_cell.angle_alpha   90.00
_cell.angle_beta   90.00
_cell.angle_gamma   90.00
#
_symmetry.space_group_name_H-M   'P 1'
#
loop_
_entity.id
_entity.type
_entity.pdbx_description
1 polymer ?
#
loop_
_entity_poly.entity_id
_entity_poly.type
_entity_poly.pdbx_seq_one_letter_code
_entity_poly.pdbx_strand_id
1 'polypeptide(L)'
;MTQAQAPNQTAKSEVLGEWTTDYGNRLTLMARRATGYASIWLTHLGKPAKIGSVAHAGGVLREVRWEEPWREQTDAWKNQQRHHIASLIATWYAEGHEPPRQAAMPSTVIGTFDCFGFRFAVEPTATSEHAILSVINVAGTLTPVADLLHDRGRICGISTRPGWKSTPDDRKRTWRHEAETILTRAAQQGRL
;
A
#
# COMPACT_ATOMS: atom_id res chain seq x y z
N MET A 1 2.82 4.60 47.30
CA MET A 1 2.83 3.13 47.11
C MET A 1 2.46 2.85 45.66
N THR A 2 3.44 2.46 44.86
CA THR A 2 3.36 2.31 43.41
C THR A 2 2.74 0.95 43.09
N GLN A 3 1.56 0.92 42.46
CA GLN A 3 0.98 -0.32 41.95
C GLN A 3 1.75 -0.75 40.70
N ALA A 4 2.36 -1.93 40.79
CA ALA A 4 3.00 -2.63 39.68
C ALA A 4 1.93 -3.10 38.68
N GLN A 5 2.09 -2.71 37.42
CA GLN A 5 1.33 -3.25 36.29
C GLN A 5 1.75 -4.70 36.02
N ALA A 6 0.74 -5.56 35.83
CA ALA A 6 0.90 -6.98 35.53
C ALA A 6 1.65 -7.20 34.19
N PRO A 7 2.41 -8.30 34.04
CA PRO A 7 3.23 -8.56 32.87
C PRO A 7 2.41 -8.84 31.61
N ASN A 8 2.84 -8.18 30.55
CA ASN A 8 2.40 -8.22 29.17
C ASN A 8 2.31 -9.66 28.62
N GLN A 9 1.10 -10.13 28.28
CA GLN A 9 0.90 -11.39 27.58
C GLN A 9 1.57 -11.32 26.20
N THR A 10 2.61 -12.12 26.00
CA THR A 10 3.36 -12.23 24.73
C THR A 10 2.44 -12.66 23.60
N ALA A 11 2.16 -11.76 22.65
CA ALA A 11 1.41 -12.07 21.43
C ALA A 11 2.07 -13.23 20.67
N LYS A 12 1.31 -14.32 20.44
CA LYS A 12 1.75 -15.49 19.67
C LYS A 12 1.95 -15.09 18.20
N SER A 13 3.06 -15.53 17.60
CA SER A 13 3.27 -15.39 16.16
C SER A 13 2.30 -16.30 15.40
N GLU A 14 1.69 -15.80 14.33
CA GLU A 14 0.80 -16.53 13.44
C GLU A 14 1.44 -16.73 12.05
N VAL A 15 1.09 -17.82 11.39
CA VAL A 15 1.53 -18.13 10.02
C VAL A 15 0.58 -17.42 9.06
N LEU A 16 1.12 -16.52 8.23
CA LEU A 16 0.37 -15.76 7.23
C LEU A 16 0.15 -16.57 5.96
N GLY A 17 1.06 -17.50 5.68
CA GLY A 17 0.97 -18.38 4.55
C GLY A 17 2.26 -19.13 4.29
N GLU A 18 2.14 -20.17 3.47
CA GLU A 18 3.24 -21.01 3.01
C GLU A 18 3.21 -21.05 1.48
N TRP A 19 4.39 -21.07 0.86
CA TRP A 19 4.51 -21.29 -0.57
C TRP A 19 5.78 -22.08 -0.88
N THR A 20 5.78 -22.74 -2.03
CA THR A 20 6.91 -23.56 -2.48
C THR A 20 7.68 -22.80 -3.55
N THR A 21 8.99 -22.78 -3.45
CA THR A 21 9.86 -22.24 -4.50
C THR A 21 9.95 -23.22 -5.68
N ASP A 22 10.42 -22.75 -6.83
CA ASP A 22 10.59 -23.58 -8.03
C ASP A 22 11.56 -24.77 -7.81
N TYR A 23 12.40 -24.70 -6.78
CA TYR A 23 13.32 -25.76 -6.36
C TYR A 23 12.72 -26.71 -5.31
N GLY A 24 11.42 -26.61 -5.04
CA GLY A 24 10.70 -27.48 -4.09
C GLY A 24 10.89 -27.13 -2.62
N ASN A 25 11.55 -26.01 -2.30
CA ASN A 25 11.72 -25.59 -0.91
C ASN A 25 10.49 -24.85 -0.41
N ARG A 26 10.07 -25.13 0.83
CA ARG A 26 8.92 -24.45 1.43
C ARG A 26 9.34 -23.19 2.15
N LEU A 27 8.74 -22.07 1.81
CA LEU A 27 8.84 -20.79 2.50
C LEU A 27 7.58 -20.55 3.33
N THR A 28 7.76 -20.01 4.53
CA THR A 28 6.69 -19.66 5.47
C THR A 28 6.86 -18.20 5.88
N LEU A 29 5.78 -17.42 5.79
CA LEU A 29 5.75 -16.07 6.33
C LEU A 29 5.04 -16.09 7.69
N MET A 30 5.70 -15.60 8.74
CA MET A 30 5.16 -15.55 10.09
C MET A 30 5.17 -14.12 10.60
N ALA A 31 4.05 -13.62 11.11
CA ALA A 31 3.96 -12.29 11.68
C ALA A 31 3.34 -12.32 13.07
N ARG A 32 3.46 -11.21 13.79
CA ARG A 32 2.67 -10.97 15.00
C ARG A 32 1.69 -9.85 14.68
N ARG A 33 0.45 -9.97 15.16
CA ARG A 33 -0.52 -8.88 15.05
C ARG A 33 0.05 -7.62 15.72
N ALA A 34 -0.23 -6.47 15.12
CA ALA A 34 0.18 -5.13 15.57
C ALA A 34 1.68 -4.77 15.51
N THR A 35 2.59 -5.66 15.10
CA THR A 35 4.03 -5.33 15.09
C THR A 35 4.50 -4.63 13.81
N GLY A 36 3.76 -4.70 12.69
CA GLY A 36 4.23 -4.19 11.39
C GLY A 36 5.45 -4.94 10.84
N TYR A 37 5.72 -6.13 11.39
CA TYR A 37 6.87 -6.96 11.07
C TYR A 37 6.46 -8.41 10.87
N ALA A 38 7.00 -9.04 9.83
CA ALA A 38 6.94 -10.46 9.59
C ALA A 38 8.35 -11.05 9.39
N SER A 39 8.48 -12.35 9.60
CA SER A 39 9.71 -13.13 9.46
C SER A 39 9.51 -14.17 8.37
N ILE A 40 10.53 -14.36 7.54
CA ILE A 40 10.54 -15.30 6.43
C ILE A 40 11.35 -16.51 6.86
N TRP A 41 10.75 -17.68 6.75
CA TRP A 41 11.35 -18.95 7.13
C TRP A 41 11.43 -19.87 5.93
N LEU A 42 12.55 -20.57 5.80
CA LEU A 42 12.78 -21.62 4.81
C LEU A 42 12.81 -22.96 5.53
N THR A 43 11.93 -23.88 5.13
CA THR A 43 12.05 -25.28 5.51
C THR A 43 12.91 -25.98 4.46
N HIS A 44 14.19 -26.18 4.78
CA HIS A 44 15.13 -26.94 3.95
C HIS A 44 15.44 -28.25 4.67
N LEU A 45 15.25 -29.40 4.01
CA LEU A 45 15.45 -30.74 4.59
C LEU A 45 14.73 -30.94 5.94
N GLY A 46 13.50 -30.42 6.04
CA GLY A 46 12.67 -30.54 7.24
C GLY A 46 13.06 -29.63 8.42
N LYS A 47 14.11 -28.80 8.28
CA LYS A 47 14.53 -27.85 9.32
C LYS A 47 14.13 -26.43 8.94
N PRO A 48 13.33 -25.72 9.77
CA PRO A 48 13.00 -24.33 9.53
C PRO A 48 14.20 -23.44 9.91
N ALA A 49 14.64 -22.60 8.99
CA ALA A 49 15.64 -21.57 9.20
C ALA A 49 15.03 -20.21 8.88
N LYS A 50 15.24 -19.21 9.74
CA LYS A 50 14.88 -17.83 9.41
C LYS A 50 15.86 -17.31 8.37
N ILE A 51 15.35 -16.77 7.27
CA ILE A 51 16.16 -16.31 6.14
C ILE A 51 15.96 -14.82 5.83
N GLY A 52 15.01 -14.18 6.50
CA GLY A 52 14.72 -12.78 6.26
C GLY A 52 13.64 -12.21 7.17
N SER A 53 13.41 -10.92 7.00
CA SER A 53 12.38 -10.16 7.67
C SER A 53 11.70 -9.20 6.70
N VAL A 54 10.49 -8.82 7.08
CA VAL A 54 9.60 -8.00 6.28
C VAL A 54 9.06 -6.89 7.17
N ALA A 55 9.13 -5.66 6.68
CA ALA A 55 8.41 -4.54 7.27
C ALA A 55 7.17 -4.24 6.41
N HIS A 56 6.04 -4.04 7.06
CA HIS A 56 4.78 -3.70 6.41
C HIS A 56 4.00 -2.68 7.23
N ALA A 57 3.15 -1.92 6.53
CA ALA A 57 2.25 -0.96 7.15
C ALA A 57 0.83 -1.26 6.68
N GLY A 58 0.04 -1.87 7.56
CA GLY A 58 -1.21 -2.50 7.17
C GLY A 58 -0.98 -3.63 6.15
N GLY A 59 -1.80 -3.66 5.10
CA GLY A 59 -1.70 -4.61 3.98
C GLY A 59 -0.61 -4.29 2.94
N VAL A 60 0.22 -3.26 3.16
CA VAL A 60 1.24 -2.80 2.19
C VAL A 60 2.64 -3.20 2.63
N LEU A 61 3.32 -3.98 1.78
CA LEU A 61 4.72 -4.36 1.92
C LEU A 61 5.64 -3.13 1.74
N ARG A 62 6.45 -2.81 2.75
CA ARG A 62 7.40 -1.68 2.71
C ARG A 62 8.81 -2.12 2.36
N GLU A 63 9.29 -3.15 3.01
CA GLU A 63 10.67 -3.61 2.88
C GLU A 63 10.76 -5.12 3.08
N VAL A 64 11.66 -5.76 2.33
CA VAL A 64 12.08 -7.14 2.56
C VAL A 64 13.59 -7.13 2.76
N ARG A 65 14.06 -7.63 3.90
CA ARG A 65 15.48 -7.81 4.22
C ARG A 65 15.80 -9.29 4.27
N TRP A 66 16.86 -9.67 3.57
CA TRP A 66 17.37 -11.04 3.55
C TRP A 66 18.61 -11.16 4.45
N GLU A 67 18.66 -12.23 5.23
CA GLU A 67 19.79 -12.59 6.09
C GLU A 67 20.80 -13.45 5.30
N GLU A 68 22.06 -13.46 5.71
CA GLU A 68 23.08 -14.30 5.08
C GLU A 68 22.82 -15.79 5.33
N PRO A 69 23.08 -16.70 4.37
CA PRO A 69 23.59 -16.45 3.00
C PRO A 69 22.50 -16.08 1.97
N TRP A 70 21.23 -16.00 2.35
CA TRP A 70 20.12 -15.76 1.42
C TRP A 70 20.09 -14.35 0.84
N ARG A 71 20.87 -13.43 1.41
CA ARG A 71 21.13 -12.12 0.80
C ARG A 71 21.84 -12.23 -0.54
N GLU A 72 22.63 -13.25 -0.79
CA GLU A 72 23.39 -13.42 -2.04
C GLU A 72 22.56 -14.00 -3.20
N GLN A 73 21.29 -14.35 -2.94
CA GLN A 73 20.39 -14.83 -3.99
C GLN A 73 20.16 -13.78 -5.10
N THR A 74 19.78 -14.26 -6.29
CA THR A 74 19.57 -13.38 -7.45
C THR A 74 18.40 -12.42 -7.22
N ASP A 75 18.46 -11.23 -7.84
CA ASP A 75 17.38 -10.25 -7.74
C ASP A 75 16.07 -10.76 -8.34
N ALA A 76 16.15 -11.60 -9.38
CA ALA A 76 14.98 -12.26 -9.96
C ALA A 76 14.25 -13.13 -8.92
N TRP A 77 15.00 -13.97 -8.20
CA TRP A 77 14.45 -14.80 -7.14
C TRP A 77 13.86 -13.94 -6.01
N LYS A 78 14.58 -12.92 -5.55
CA LYS A 78 14.11 -12.00 -4.50
C LYS A 78 12.82 -11.28 -4.90
N ASN A 79 12.72 -10.85 -6.17
CA ASN A 79 11.52 -10.19 -6.69
C ASN A 79 10.31 -11.13 -6.76
N GLN A 80 10.51 -12.39 -7.17
CA GLN A 80 9.45 -13.40 -7.13
C GLN A 80 8.93 -13.59 -5.69
N GLN A 81 9.85 -13.77 -4.73
CA GLN A 81 9.45 -13.94 -3.32
C GLN A 81 8.75 -12.69 -2.77
N ARG A 82 9.20 -11.50 -3.17
CA ARG A 82 8.58 -10.22 -2.78
C ARG A 82 7.12 -10.14 -3.21
N HIS A 83 6.76 -10.63 -4.40
CA HIS A 83 5.37 -10.65 -4.86
C HIS A 83 4.51 -11.59 -4.02
N HIS A 84 4.99 -12.80 -3.71
CA HIS A 84 4.28 -13.74 -2.82
C HIS A 84 4.07 -13.15 -1.43
N ILE A 85 5.12 -12.57 -0.85
CA ILE A 85 5.06 -11.91 0.46
C ILE A 85 4.05 -10.76 0.47
N ALA A 86 4.07 -9.91 -0.57
CA ALA A 86 3.12 -8.80 -0.68
C ALA A 86 1.67 -9.30 -0.73
N SER A 87 1.42 -10.35 -1.50
CA SER A 87 0.09 -10.97 -1.59
C SER A 87 -0.37 -11.51 -0.24
N LEU A 88 0.47 -12.25 0.48
CA LEU A 88 0.13 -12.82 1.78
C LEU A 88 -0.17 -11.75 2.83
N ILE A 89 0.60 -10.66 2.84
CA ILE A 89 0.37 -9.54 3.75
C ILE A 89 -0.93 -8.80 3.42
N ALA A 90 -1.22 -8.60 2.14
CA ALA A 90 -2.46 -7.97 1.71
C ALA A 90 -3.68 -8.82 2.10
N THR A 91 -3.64 -10.13 1.82
CA THR A 91 -4.69 -11.08 2.19
C THR A 91 -4.88 -11.15 3.70
N TRP A 92 -3.81 -11.35 4.47
CA TRP A 92 -3.89 -11.43 5.92
C TRP A 92 -4.47 -10.15 6.55
N TYR A 93 -4.11 -8.98 6.01
CA TYR A 93 -4.69 -7.73 6.46
C TYR A 93 -6.18 -7.61 6.09
N ALA A 94 -6.58 -8.10 4.91
CA ALA A 94 -7.97 -8.13 4.46
C ALA A 94 -8.84 -9.17 5.19
N GLU A 95 -8.27 -10.27 5.66
CA GLU A 95 -8.97 -11.31 6.46
C GLU A 95 -9.12 -10.91 7.93
N GLY A 96 -8.12 -10.21 8.49
CA GLY A 96 -8.12 -9.74 9.87
C GLY A 96 -8.93 -8.46 10.11
N HIS A 97 -9.35 -7.79 9.04
CA HIS A 97 -10.23 -6.63 9.10
C HIS A 97 -11.49 -7.00 8.33
N GLU A 98 -12.63 -7.06 9.02
CA GLU A 98 -13.90 -6.72 8.37
C GLU A 98 -13.60 -5.47 7.53
N PRO A 99 -13.80 -5.48 6.19
CA PRO A 99 -13.36 -4.40 5.32
C PRO A 99 -13.86 -3.13 6.01
N PRO A 100 -12.95 -2.25 6.48
CA PRO A 100 -13.34 -1.19 7.40
C PRO A 100 -14.52 -0.52 6.77
N ARG A 101 -15.70 -0.62 7.42
CA ARG A 101 -17.00 -0.20 6.88
C ARG A 101 -16.73 1.08 6.12
N GLN A 102 -16.69 1.01 4.78
CA GLN A 102 -15.96 1.98 3.94
C GLN A 102 -16.15 3.34 4.56
N ALA A 103 -15.10 3.85 5.22
CA ALA A 103 -15.22 5.12 5.91
C ALA A 103 -15.76 6.06 4.85
N ALA A 104 -16.93 6.65 5.12
CA ALA A 104 -17.61 7.45 4.12
C ALA A 104 -16.58 8.43 3.56
N MET A 105 -16.37 8.37 2.25
CA MET A 105 -15.39 9.21 1.58
C MET A 105 -15.61 10.65 2.04
N PRO A 106 -14.54 11.42 2.34
CA PRO A 106 -14.70 12.82 2.69
C PRO A 106 -15.58 13.50 1.67
N SER A 107 -16.56 14.28 2.13
CA SER A 107 -17.53 14.96 1.25
C SER A 107 -16.87 15.95 0.29
N THR A 108 -15.60 16.30 0.56
CA THR A 108 -14.74 17.09 -0.31
C THR A 108 -14.36 16.34 -1.59
N VAL A 109 -14.35 15.01 -1.61
CA VAL A 109 -13.93 14.25 -2.79
C VAL A 109 -15.00 14.35 -3.89
N ILE A 110 -14.57 14.86 -5.04
CA ILE A 110 -15.45 15.03 -6.22
C ILE A 110 -15.50 13.77 -7.10
N GLY A 111 -14.50 12.89 -6.98
CA GLY A 111 -14.49 11.59 -7.64
C GLY A 111 -13.27 10.76 -7.29
N THR A 112 -13.31 9.48 -7.67
CA THR A 112 -12.25 8.50 -7.42
C THR A 112 -12.00 7.64 -8.64
N PHE A 113 -10.78 7.13 -8.79
CA PHE A 113 -10.42 6.13 -9.81
C PHE A 113 -9.37 5.16 -9.28
N ASP A 114 -9.34 3.95 -9.81
CA ASP A 114 -8.39 2.90 -9.43
C ASP A 114 -7.32 2.76 -10.54
N CYS A 115 -6.05 2.82 -10.17
CA CYS A 115 -4.95 2.73 -11.12
C CYS A 115 -3.67 2.18 -10.47
N PHE A 116 -2.95 1.29 -11.17
CA PHE A 116 -1.70 0.70 -10.69
C PHE A 116 -1.78 0.04 -9.30
N GLY A 117 -2.93 -0.52 -8.94
CA GLY A 117 -3.17 -1.14 -7.62
C GLY A 117 -3.39 -0.13 -6.48
N PHE A 118 -3.56 1.15 -6.78
CA PHE A 118 -3.90 2.20 -5.83
C PHE A 118 -5.25 2.81 -6.19
N ARG A 119 -5.99 3.24 -5.16
CA ARG A 119 -7.16 4.09 -5.35
C ARG A 119 -6.75 5.54 -5.18
N PHE A 120 -7.20 6.38 -6.10
CA PHE A 120 -6.99 7.81 -6.08
C PHE A 120 -8.31 8.55 -5.87
N ALA A 121 -8.24 9.69 -5.20
CA ALA A 121 -9.31 10.66 -5.04
C ALA A 121 -8.86 12.00 -5.64
N VAL A 122 -9.81 12.71 -6.26
CA VAL A 122 -9.62 14.11 -6.65
C VAL A 122 -10.38 14.98 -5.67
N GLU A 123 -9.70 15.97 -5.11
CA GLU A 123 -10.22 16.92 -4.13
C GLU A 123 -10.16 18.35 -4.70
N PRO A 124 -11.23 19.14 -4.61
CA PRO A 124 -11.21 20.55 -4.98
C PRO A 124 -10.45 21.34 -3.92
N THR A 125 -9.84 22.45 -4.33
CA THR A 125 -9.28 23.44 -3.40
C THR A 125 -10.21 24.65 -3.31
N ALA A 126 -9.84 25.67 -2.52
CA ALA A 126 -10.57 26.94 -2.48
C ALA A 126 -10.57 27.68 -3.84
N THR A 127 -9.64 27.34 -4.74
CA THR A 127 -9.56 27.92 -6.08
C THR A 127 -10.25 26.98 -7.08
N SER A 128 -11.17 27.52 -7.88
CA SER A 128 -11.99 26.77 -8.85
C SER A 128 -11.21 26.05 -9.96
N GLU A 129 -9.94 26.42 -10.15
CA GLU A 129 -9.04 25.89 -11.19
C GLU A 129 -7.89 25.04 -10.61
N HIS A 130 -8.01 24.67 -9.34
CA HIS A 130 -6.97 23.93 -8.65
C HIS A 130 -7.57 22.80 -7.82
N ALA A 131 -7.05 21.60 -8.06
CA ALA A 131 -7.45 20.38 -7.38
C ALA A 131 -6.21 19.61 -6.87
N ILE A 132 -6.42 18.72 -5.92
CA ILE A 132 -5.41 17.84 -5.36
C ILE A 132 -5.75 16.41 -5.73
N LEU A 133 -4.77 15.69 -6.26
CA LEU A 133 -4.82 14.24 -6.40
C LEU A 133 -4.27 13.60 -5.14
N SER A 134 -5.07 12.74 -4.52
CA SER A 134 -4.73 12.03 -3.28
C SER A 134 -4.79 10.53 -3.47
N VAL A 135 -3.89 9.77 -2.83
CA VAL A 135 -4.00 8.32 -2.70
C VAL A 135 -4.84 8.00 -1.47
N ILE A 136 -5.79 7.08 -1.64
CA ILE A 136 -6.65 6.59 -0.58
C ILE A 136 -6.03 5.33 0.01
N ASN A 137 -5.76 5.33 1.31
CA ASN A 137 -5.33 4.11 2.00
C ASN A 137 -6.54 3.23 2.39
N VAL A 138 -6.25 2.04 2.90
CA VAL A 138 -7.28 1.08 3.36
C VAL A 138 -8.17 1.61 4.50
N ALA A 139 -7.72 2.65 5.22
CA ALA A 139 -8.48 3.30 6.29
C ALA A 139 -9.29 4.53 5.79
N GLY A 140 -9.31 4.79 4.48
CA GLY A 140 -9.99 5.95 3.90
C GLY A 140 -9.22 7.28 4.08
N THR A 141 -7.99 7.25 4.58
CA THR A 141 -7.16 8.46 4.71
C THR A 141 -6.63 8.88 3.35
N LEU A 142 -6.69 10.18 3.09
CA LEU A 142 -6.18 10.80 1.87
C LEU A 142 -4.75 11.28 2.09
N THR A 143 -3.84 10.83 1.22
CA THR A 143 -2.46 11.33 1.17
C THR A 143 -2.28 12.10 -0.13
N PRO A 144 -2.02 13.41 -0.09
CA PRO A 144 -1.90 14.22 -1.29
C PRO A 144 -0.61 13.85 -2.03
N VAL A 145 -0.71 13.64 -3.34
CA VAL A 145 0.41 13.16 -4.18
C VAL A 145 0.74 14.10 -5.33
N ALA A 146 -0.25 14.86 -5.81
CA ALA A 146 -0.03 15.86 -6.85
C ALA A 146 -1.03 17.02 -6.77
N ASP A 147 -0.58 18.18 -7.20
CA ASP A 147 -1.40 19.36 -7.48
C ASP A 147 -1.77 19.37 -8.96
N LEU A 148 -3.06 19.59 -9.24
CA LEU A 148 -3.67 19.60 -10.56
C LEU A 148 -4.17 21.02 -10.84
N LEU A 149 -3.48 21.72 -11.73
CA LEU A 149 -3.98 22.97 -12.31
C LEU A 149 -4.85 22.63 -13.50
N HIS A 150 -6.07 23.17 -13.54
CA HIS A 150 -7.03 22.86 -14.59
C HIS A 150 -7.91 24.05 -14.96
N ASP A 151 -8.32 24.12 -16.22
CA ASP A 151 -9.35 25.04 -16.70
C ASP A 151 -10.49 24.21 -17.30
N ARG A 152 -11.72 24.42 -16.80
CA ARG A 152 -12.95 23.72 -17.24
C ARG A 152 -12.78 22.19 -17.33
N GLY A 153 -12.09 21.62 -16.36
CA GLY A 153 -11.83 20.18 -16.26
C GLY A 153 -10.66 19.66 -17.10
N ARG A 154 -9.97 20.52 -17.85
CA ARG A 154 -8.77 20.16 -18.61
C ARG A 154 -7.52 20.53 -17.82
N ILE A 155 -6.63 19.57 -17.58
CA ILE A 155 -5.44 19.75 -16.75
C ILE A 155 -4.37 20.50 -17.55
N CYS A 156 -4.11 21.75 -17.18
CA CYS A 156 -3.06 22.57 -17.76
C CYS A 156 -1.70 22.36 -17.07
N GLY A 157 -1.68 21.82 -15.84
CA GLY A 157 -0.45 21.54 -15.10
C GLY A 157 -0.62 20.43 -14.06
N ILE A 158 0.43 19.62 -13.90
CA ILE A 158 0.50 18.61 -12.82
C ILE A 158 1.85 18.71 -12.13
N SER A 159 1.84 18.89 -10.82
CA SER A 159 3.04 18.96 -9.99
C SER A 159 2.99 17.89 -8.91
N THR A 160 3.97 16.98 -8.90
CA THR A 160 4.05 15.96 -7.84
C THR A 160 4.55 16.59 -6.54
N ARG A 161 3.91 16.25 -5.41
CA ARG A 161 4.28 16.78 -4.11
C ARG A 161 5.57 16.14 -3.56
N PRO A 162 6.33 16.85 -2.70
CA PRO A 162 7.53 16.32 -2.06
C PRO A 162 7.27 14.99 -1.34
N GLY A 163 8.18 14.04 -1.48
CA GLY A 163 8.05 12.70 -0.89
C GLY A 163 7.37 11.67 -1.79
N TRP A 164 6.80 12.07 -2.93
CA TRP A 164 6.39 11.15 -3.98
C TRP A 164 7.46 11.06 -5.07
N LYS A 165 7.86 9.83 -5.42
CA LYS A 165 8.78 9.60 -6.53
C LYS A 165 8.13 10.10 -7.82
N SER A 166 8.93 10.70 -8.72
CA SER A 166 8.43 11.09 -10.03
C SER A 166 7.82 9.85 -10.70
N THR A 167 6.51 9.89 -10.86
CA THR A 167 5.77 8.80 -11.48
C THR A 167 6.22 8.71 -12.95
N PRO A 168 6.51 7.52 -13.52
CA PRO A 168 6.84 7.40 -14.93
C PRO A 168 5.79 8.09 -15.81
N ASP A 169 6.20 8.66 -16.95
CA ASP A 169 5.33 9.55 -17.73
C ASP A 169 4.05 8.87 -18.23
N ASP A 170 4.09 7.57 -18.50
CA ASP A 170 2.90 6.79 -18.87
C ASP A 170 1.86 6.71 -17.75
N ARG A 171 2.32 6.69 -16.49
CA ARG A 171 1.45 6.74 -15.33
C ARG A 171 0.85 8.14 -15.14
N LYS A 172 1.65 9.19 -15.37
CA LYS A 172 1.14 10.59 -15.36
C LYS A 172 0.08 10.81 -16.43
N ARG A 173 0.24 10.22 -17.62
CA ARG A 173 -0.78 10.27 -18.70
C ARG A 173 -2.10 9.67 -18.24
N THR A 174 -2.05 8.51 -17.59
CA THR A 174 -3.25 7.85 -17.06
C THR A 174 -3.89 8.69 -15.94
N TRP A 175 -3.09 9.17 -14.98
CA TRP A 175 -3.59 10.06 -13.92
C TRP A 175 -4.25 11.32 -14.48
N ARG A 176 -3.65 11.94 -15.50
CA ARG A 176 -4.21 13.12 -16.16
C ARG A 176 -5.57 12.78 -16.76
N HIS A 177 -5.67 11.73 -17.55
CA HIS A 177 -6.91 11.36 -18.22
C HIS A 177 -8.07 11.09 -17.25
N GLU A 178 -7.81 10.31 -16.20
CA GLU A 178 -8.81 9.97 -15.19
C GLU A 178 -9.23 11.21 -14.37
N ALA A 179 -8.25 12.03 -13.94
CA ALA A 179 -8.53 13.23 -13.18
C ALA A 179 -9.26 14.29 -14.02
N GLU A 180 -8.89 14.49 -15.29
CA GLU A 180 -9.62 15.36 -16.22
C GLU A 180 -11.07 14.90 -16.37
N THR A 181 -11.30 13.60 -16.54
CA THR A 181 -12.66 13.06 -16.66
C THR A 181 -13.52 13.38 -15.43
N ILE A 182 -12.95 13.25 -14.23
CA ILE A 182 -13.62 13.60 -12.97
C ILE A 182 -13.88 15.10 -12.89
N LEU A 183 -12.88 15.94 -13.18
CA LEU A 183 -12.99 17.39 -13.12
C LEU A 183 -13.98 17.93 -14.15
N THR A 184 -13.99 17.43 -15.38
CA THR A 184 -14.97 17.80 -16.41
C THR A 184 -16.39 17.48 -15.95
N ARG A 185 -16.61 16.30 -15.37
CA ARG A 185 -17.93 15.93 -14.84
C ARG A 185 -18.34 16.83 -13.66
N ALA A 186 -17.42 17.13 -12.76
CA ALA A 186 -17.67 18.02 -11.63
C ALA A 186 -18.01 19.45 -12.09
N ALA A 187 -17.30 19.96 -13.12
CA ALA A 187 -17.58 21.25 -13.75
C ALA A 187 -19.00 21.31 -14.33
N GLN A 188 -19.40 20.27 -15.08
CA GLN A 188 -20.74 20.17 -15.67
C GLN A 188 -21.86 20.13 -14.61
N GLN A 189 -21.55 19.67 -13.40
CA GLN A 189 -22.48 19.56 -12.28
C GLN A 189 -22.45 20.77 -11.33
N GLY A 190 -21.62 21.79 -11.59
CA GLY A 190 -21.45 22.95 -10.70
C GLY A 190 -20.84 22.60 -9.35
N ARG A 191 -19.98 21.56 -9.30
CA ARG A 191 -19.31 21.06 -8.08
C ARG A 191 -17.84 21.50 -7.94
N LEU A 192 -17.38 22.39 -8.83
CA LEU A 192 -16.06 23.02 -8.84
C LEU A 192 -16.18 24.52 -8.59
#